data_AF-A0A6M1TD73-F1
#
_entry.id   AF-A0A6M1TD73-F1
#
_cell.length_a   1.000
_cell.length_b   1.000
_cell.length_c   1.000
_cell.angle_alpha   90.00
_cell.angle_beta   90.00
_cell.angle_gamma   90.00
#
_symmetry.space_group_name_H-M   'P 1'
#
loop_
_entity.id
_entity.type
_entity.pdbx_description
1 polymer ?
#
loop_
_entity_poly.entity_id
_entity_poly.type
_entity_poly.pdbx_seq_one_letter_code
_entity_poly.pdbx_strand_id
1 'polypeptide(L)'
;MGDLDNTDYEAYEQDIKLLVDTLRKCFNADKARYNIVGHQNALFIEIDGLEDLNPDEISEVAEPVLDELDMDFDQISLLPLKKKR
;
A
#
# COMPACT_ATOMS: atom_id res chain seq x y z
N MET A 1 13.35 -27.11 12.17
CA MET A 1 13.74 -26.11 11.17
C MET A 1 12.73 -24.99 11.24
N GLY A 2 13.09 -23.88 11.87
CA GLY A 2 12.22 -22.72 12.08
C GLY A 2 13.06 -21.46 11.97
N ASP A 3 13.81 -21.39 10.86
CA ASP A 3 14.69 -20.26 10.52
C ASP A 3 14.07 -19.49 9.34
N LEU A 4 12.76 -19.25 9.41
CA LEU A 4 11.98 -18.43 8.47
C LEU A 4 11.38 -17.25 9.26
N ASP A 5 12.18 -16.41 9.92
CA ASP A 5 11.59 -15.49 10.89
C ASP A 5 12.19 -14.07 10.96
N ASN A 6 13.09 -13.66 10.06
CA ASN A 6 13.49 -12.24 9.98
C ASN A 6 13.77 -11.75 8.56
N THR A 7 14.52 -12.51 7.76
CA THR A 7 14.92 -12.08 6.41
C THR A 7 13.71 -11.88 5.48
N ASP A 8 12.73 -12.78 5.56
CA ASP A 8 11.51 -12.70 4.74
C ASP A 8 10.63 -11.53 5.19
N TYR A 9 10.63 -11.23 6.49
CA TYR A 9 9.88 -10.11 7.06
C TYR A 9 10.48 -8.76 6.67
N GLU A 10 11.81 -8.64 6.65
CA GLU A 10 12.51 -7.44 6.20
C GLU A 10 12.32 -7.19 4.71
N ALA A 11 12.43 -8.23 3.87
CA ALA A 11 12.19 -8.12 2.43
C ALA A 11 10.75 -7.67 2.14
N TYR A 12 9.79 -8.31 2.78
CA TYR A 12 8.38 -7.95 2.70
C TYR A 12 8.09 -6.50 3.12
N GLU A 13 8.72 -6.01 4.18
CA GLU A 13 8.57 -4.60 4.60
C GLU A 13 9.16 -3.63 3.56
N GLN A 14 10.24 -4.01 2.87
CA GLN A 14 10.82 -3.20 1.80
C GLN A 14 9.88 -3.11 0.60
N ASP A 15 9.27 -4.22 0.21
CA ASP A 15 8.35 -4.26 -0.94
C ASP A 15 7.12 -3.39 -0.67
N ILE A 16 6.56 -3.44 0.55
CA ILE A 16 5.45 -2.56 0.95
C ILE A 16 5.88 -1.10 0.95
N LYS A 17 7.09 -0.79 1.46
CA LYS A 17 7.61 0.59 1.41
C LYS A 17 7.76 1.08 -0.03
N LEU A 18 8.24 0.22 -0.93
CA LEU A 18 8.36 0.53 -2.35
C LEU A 18 6.98 0.78 -2.97
N LEU A 19 6.01 -0.10 -2.71
CA LEU A 19 4.63 0.06 -3.16
C LEU A 19 4.04 1.40 -2.72
N VAL A 20 4.14 1.69 -1.43
CA VAL A 20 3.58 2.90 -0.84
C VAL A 20 4.28 4.16 -1.37
N ASP A 21 5.59 4.13 -1.58
CA ASP A 21 6.34 5.27 -2.15
C ASP A 21 6.05 5.46 -3.64
N THR A 22 5.90 4.39 -4.41
CA THR A 22 5.48 4.43 -5.82
C THR A 22 4.08 5.01 -5.94
N LEU A 23 3.10 4.50 -5.19
CA LEU A 23 1.74 5.03 -5.17
C LEU A 23 1.74 6.50 -4.72
N ARG A 24 2.50 6.85 -3.68
CA ARG A 24 2.64 8.25 -3.23
C ARG A 24 3.12 9.15 -4.36
N LYS A 25 4.11 8.71 -5.15
CA LYS A 25 4.63 9.46 -6.31
C LYS A 25 3.60 9.55 -7.43
N CYS A 26 2.91 8.46 -7.76
CA CYS A 26 1.86 8.43 -8.78
C CYS A 26 0.72 9.39 -8.45
N PHE A 27 0.28 9.42 -7.19
CA PHE A 27 -0.76 10.34 -6.71
C PHE A 27 -0.24 11.73 -6.34
N ASN A 28 1.06 12.00 -6.54
CA ASN A 28 1.72 13.25 -6.18
C ASN A 28 1.40 13.70 -4.74
N ALA A 29 1.36 12.75 -3.82
CA ALA A 29 0.95 12.96 -2.44
C ALA A 29 2.13 13.35 -1.54
N ASP A 30 1.89 14.27 -0.61
CA ASP A 30 2.91 14.67 0.36
C ASP A 30 3.19 13.57 1.40
N LYS A 31 2.16 12.80 1.75
CA LYS A 31 2.22 11.78 2.80
C LYS A 31 1.47 10.54 2.39
N ALA A 32 2.06 9.40 2.73
CA ALA A 32 1.43 8.10 2.64
C ALA A 32 1.73 7.28 3.90
N ARG A 33 0.83 6.38 4.25
CA ARG A 33 0.95 5.42 5.34
C ARG A 33 0.41 4.09 4.87
N TYR A 34 0.83 3.02 5.53
CA TYR A 34 0.26 1.70 5.30
C TYR A 34 -0.05 1.04 6.64
N ASN A 35 -0.99 0.11 6.61
CA ASN A 35 -1.39 -0.67 7.75
C ASN A 35 -1.66 -2.10 7.29
N ILE A 36 -1.00 -3.05 7.94
CA ILE A 36 -1.09 -4.47 7.62
C ILE A 36 -2.01 -5.12 8.64
N VAL A 37 -3.05 -5.77 8.16
CA VAL A 37 -4.00 -6.51 8.97
C VAL A 37 -3.73 -7.99 8.82
N GLY A 38 -2.78 -8.51 9.61
CA GLY A 38 -2.29 -9.89 9.49
C GLY A 38 -3.35 -10.97 9.65
N HIS A 39 -4.43 -10.73 10.40
CA HIS A 39 -5.52 -11.70 10.55
C HIS A 39 -6.46 -11.78 9.34
N GLN A 40 -6.36 -10.82 8.41
CA GLN A 40 -7.12 -10.78 7.15
C GLN A 40 -6.21 -10.88 5.93
N ASN A 41 -4.90 -11.02 6.14
CA ASN A 41 -3.88 -10.85 5.10
C ASN A 41 -4.18 -9.65 4.19
N ALA A 42 -4.53 -8.50 4.81
CA ALA A 42 -4.99 -7.32 4.08
C ALA A 42 -4.06 -6.12 4.29
N LEU A 43 -3.80 -5.39 3.22
CA LEU A 43 -2.99 -4.17 3.22
C LEU A 43 -3.87 -2.95 2.97
N PHE A 44 -3.86 -2.02 3.92
CA PHE A 44 -4.52 -0.73 3.78
C PHE A 44 -3.47 0.35 3.56
N ILE A 45 -3.55 1.06 2.44
CA ILE A 45 -2.62 2.13 2.08
C ILE A 45 -3.37 3.45 2.16
N GLU A 46 -2.98 4.30 3.10
CA GLU A 46 -3.55 5.62 3.32
C GLU A 46 -2.70 6.71 2.64
N ILE A 47 -3.22 7.42 1.64
CA ILE A 47 -2.48 8.44 0.88
C ILE A 47 -3.19 9.79 0.98
N ASP A 48 -2.44 10.87 1.23
CA ASP A 48 -2.97 12.24 1.27
C ASP A 48 -3.40 12.67 -0.13
N GLY A 49 -4.58 13.27 -0.26
CA GLY A 49 -5.12 13.72 -1.56
C GLY A 49 -5.93 12.69 -2.34
N LEU A 50 -6.01 11.41 -1.90
CA LEU A 50 -6.93 10.44 -2.53
C LEU A 50 -8.40 10.83 -2.39
N GLU A 51 -8.75 11.66 -1.40
CA GLU A 51 -10.12 12.15 -1.21
C GLU A 51 -10.59 13.13 -2.29
N ASP A 52 -9.66 13.73 -3.03
CA ASP A 52 -9.93 14.62 -4.15
C ASP A 52 -10.04 13.88 -5.49
N LEU A 53 -9.73 12.57 -5.51
CA LEU A 53 -9.75 11.71 -6.69
C LEU A 53 -10.95 10.77 -6.67
N ASN A 54 -11.42 10.43 -7.86
CA ASN A 54 -12.51 9.46 -7.99
C ASN A 54 -11.98 8.03 -7.81
N PRO A 55 -12.78 7.09 -7.29
CA PRO A 55 -12.37 5.69 -7.16
C PRO A 55 -11.85 5.06 -8.45
N ASP A 56 -12.45 5.43 -9.60
CA ASP A 56 -12.04 4.94 -10.90
C ASP A 56 -10.63 5.44 -11.29
N GLU A 57 -10.35 6.74 -11.06
CA GLU A 57 -9.02 7.32 -11.31
C GLU A 57 -7.96 6.71 -10.39
N ILE A 58 -8.33 6.44 -9.14
CA ILE A 58 -7.46 5.77 -8.17
C ILE A 58 -7.12 4.37 -8.67
N SER A 59 -8.12 3.60 -9.11
CA SER A 59 -7.90 2.26 -9.64
C SER A 59 -7.05 2.28 -10.91
N GLU A 60 -7.31 3.19 -11.86
CA GLU A 60 -6.51 3.30 -13.09
C GLU A 60 -5.02 3.55 -12.82
N VAL A 61 -4.69 4.30 -11.77
CA VAL A 61 -3.32 4.60 -11.38
C VAL A 61 -2.72 3.49 -10.51
N ALA A 62 -3.50 2.90 -9.62
CA ALA A 62 -3.01 1.93 -8.64
C ALA A 62 -2.92 0.51 -9.20
N GLU A 63 -3.86 0.07 -10.04
CA GLU A 63 -3.85 -1.25 -10.68
C GLU A 63 -2.50 -1.61 -11.30
N PRO A 64 -1.91 -0.81 -12.21
CA PRO A 64 -0.64 -1.17 -12.82
C PRO A 64 0.51 -1.26 -11.80
N VAL A 65 0.47 -0.47 -10.73
CA VAL A 65 1.49 -0.51 -9.67
C VAL A 65 1.33 -1.76 -8.80
N LEU A 66 0.10 -2.16 -8.50
CA LEU A 66 -0.21 -3.36 -7.73
C LEU A 66 0.10 -4.63 -8.53
N ASP A 67 -0.21 -4.64 -9.82
CA ASP A 67 0.11 -5.73 -10.74
C ASP A 67 1.62 -5.91 -10.94
N GLU A 68 2.39 -4.81 -10.92
CA GLU A 68 3.86 -4.87 -11.06
C GLU A 68 4.55 -5.43 -9.80
N LEU A 69 4.02 -5.12 -8.62
CA LEU A 69 4.65 -5.45 -7.34
C LEU A 69 4.23 -6.82 -6.77
N ASP A 70 3.39 -7.57 -7.49
CA ASP A 70 2.93 -8.95 -7.18
C ASP A 70 2.86 -9.25 -5.67
N MET A 71 1.98 -8.54 -4.99
CA MET A 71 1.89 -8.59 -3.54
C MET A 71 1.06 -9.78 -3.07
N ASP A 72 1.62 -10.57 -2.14
CA ASP A 72 0.99 -11.76 -1.53
C ASP A 72 -0.22 -11.44 -0.59
N PHE A 73 -0.87 -10.29 -0.73
CA PHE A 73 -2.04 -9.92 0.07
C PHE A 73 -3.34 -10.41 -0.56
N ASP A 74 -4.23 -10.94 0.27
CA ASP A 74 -5.58 -11.35 -0.17
C ASP A 74 -6.42 -10.14 -0.57
N GLN A 75 -6.17 -8.99 0.06
CA GLN A 75 -6.88 -7.75 -0.20
C GLN A 75 -5.98 -6.53 -0.02
N ILE A 76 -5.92 -5.67 -1.03
CA ILE A 76 -5.26 -4.37 -0.95
C ILE A 76 -6.32 -3.29 -1.12
N SER A 77 -6.30 -2.28 -0.25
CA SER A 77 -7.27 -1.18 -0.27
C SER A 77 -6.59 0.17 -0.11
N LEU A 78 -6.85 1.06 -1.05
CA LEU A 78 -6.40 2.45 -0.98
C LEU A 78 -7.44 3.29 -0.26
N LEU A 79 -6.98 4.08 0.70
CA LEU A 79 -7.81 4.92 1.55
C LEU A 79 -7.25 6.34 1.59
N PRO A 80 -8.09 7.37 1.71
CA PRO A 80 -7.60 8.72 1.94
C PRO A 80 -6.97 8.85 3.34
N LEU A 81 -5.80 9.47 3.40
CA LEU A 81 -5.10 9.74 4.65
C LEU A 81 -5.86 10.78 5.46
N LYS A 82 -6.68 10.32 6.41
CA LYS A 82 -7.42 11.22 7.29
C LYS A 82 -6.46 12.01 8.18
N LYS A 83 -6.34 13.31 7.94
CA LYS A 83 -5.75 14.26 8.89
C LYS A 83 -6.62 14.21 10.16
N LYS A 84 -6.08 13.67 11.27
CA LYS A 84 -6.72 13.79 12.59
C LYS A 84 -7.02 15.27 12.82
N ARG A 85 -8.31 15.64 12.80
CA ARG A 85 -8.81 16.95 13.20
C ARG A 85 -8.69 17.11 14.71
#